data_AF-A0A914SMZ6-F1
#
_entry.id   AF-A0A914SMZ6-F1
#
_cell.length_a   1.000
_cell.length_b   1.000
_cell.length_c   1.000
_cell.angle_alpha   90.00
_cell.angle_beta   90.00
_cell.angle_gamma   90.00
#
_symmetry.space_group_name_H-M   'P 1'
#
loop_
_entity.id
_entity.type
_entity.pdbx_description
1 polymer ?
#
loop_
_entity_poly.entity_id
_entity_poly.type
_entity_poly.pdbx_seq_one_letter_code
_entity_poly.pdbx_strand_id
1 'polypeptide(L)' 'MWQIFQKSYQLPHDFIVPQDIVKNYETGKKLPIPTTISEDFWFRIFLQCFDLHPTARPSFEDLYQRLLVFHEDPDM' A
#
# COMPACT_ATOMS: atom_id res chain seq x y z
N MET A 1 4.26 5.17 -1.34
CA MET A 1 4.96 4.23 -0.44
C MET A 1 5.28 2.89 -1.10
N TRP A 2 4.37 2.24 -1.84
CA TRP A 2 4.64 0.92 -2.45
C TRP A 2 5.96 0.84 -3.24
N GLN A 3 6.22 1.85 -4.09
CA GLN A 3 7.46 1.95 -4.89
C GLN A 3 8.74 2.07 -4.04
N ILE A 4 8.66 2.58 -2.81
CA ILE A 4 9.83 2.71 -1.92
C ILE A 4 10.31 1.33 -1.47
N PHE A 5 9.38 0.42 -1.20
CA PHE A 5 9.68 -0.93 -0.74
C PHE A 5 9.93 -1.90 -1.88
N GLN A 6 9.44 -1.60 -3.09
CA GLN A 6 9.74 -2.39 -4.27
C GLN A 6 11.20 -2.17 -4.68
N LYS A 7 12.07 -3.14 -4.36
CA LYS A 7 13.52 -3.06 -4.64
C LYS A 7 13.87 -3.26 -6.12
N SER A 8 12.90 -3.62 -6.95
CA SER A 8 13.04 -3.71 -8.41
C SER A 8 12.64 -2.38 -9.07
N TYR A 9 13.20 -2.07 -10.24
CA TYR A 9 12.78 -0.96 -11.11
C TYR A 9 11.36 -1.15 -11.71
N GLN A 10 10.52 -1.94 -11.05
CA GLN A 10 9.22 -2.33 -11.53
C GLN A 10 8.23 -1.19 -11.28
N LEU A 11 7.55 -0.77 -12.34
CA LEU A 11 6.55 0.27 -12.24
C LEU A 11 5.26 -0.28 -11.61
N PRO A 12 4.49 0.54 -10.89
CA PRO A 12 3.16 0.14 -10.44
C PRO A 12 2.31 -0.29 -11.64
N HIS A 13 1.62 -1.41 -11.51
CA HIS A 13 0.75 -1.95 -12.57
C HIS A 13 1.48 -2.15 -13.89
N ASP A 14 2.74 -2.59 -13.82
CA ASP A 14 3.57 -2.84 -15.00
C ASP A 14 2.82 -3.69 -16.02
N PHE A 15 2.87 -3.27 -17.30
CA PHE A 15 2.19 -3.90 -18.42
C PHE A 15 0.64 -3.96 -18.35
N ILE A 16 0.00 -3.23 -17.43
CA ILE A 16 -1.48 -3.10 -17.37
C ILE A 16 -1.90 -1.77 -17.99
N VAL A 17 -2.88 -1.81 -18.89
CA VAL A 17 -3.45 -0.58 -19.46
C VAL A 17 -4.30 0.17 -18.42
N PRO A 18 -4.30 1.52 -18.40
CA PRO A 18 -4.96 2.29 -17.34
C PRO A 18 -6.44 1.95 -17.10
N GLN A 19 -7.18 1.62 -18.15
CA GLN A 19 -8.59 1.27 -18.08
C GLN A 19 -8.85 -0.02 -17.27
N ASP A 20 -7.90 -0.96 -17.30
CA ASP A 20 -8.04 -2.22 -16.57
C ASP A 20 -7.59 -2.09 -15.12
N ILE A 21 -6.83 -1.05 -14.75
CA ILE A 21 -6.45 -0.78 -13.36
C ILE A 21 -7.70 -0.54 -12.51
N VAL A 22 -8.65 0.26 -12.99
CA VAL A 22 -9.89 0.55 -12.27
C VAL A 22 -10.70 -0.74 -12.03
N LYS A 23 -10.91 -1.53 -13.09
CA LYS A 23 -11.60 -2.83 -13.02
C LYS A 23 -10.91 -3.81 -12.07
N ASN A 24 -9.57 -3.82 -12.07
CA ASN A 24 -8.80 -4.65 -11.14
C ASN A 24 -9.08 -4.24 -9.69
N TYR A 25 -9.13 -2.95 -9.40
CA TYR A 25 -9.39 -2.47 -8.04
C TYR A 25 -10.82 -2.78 -7.58
N GLU A 26 -11.81 -2.71 -8.48
CA GLU A 26 -13.21 -3.08 -8.24
C GLU A 26 -13.38 -4.57 -7.93
N THR A 27 -12.58 -5.42 -8.58
CA THR A 27 -12.56 -6.88 -8.33
C THR A 27 -11.67 -7.29 -7.15
N GLY A 28 -11.11 -6.32 -6.44
CA GLY A 28 -10.24 -6.55 -5.27
C GLY A 28 -8.79 -6.85 -5.61
N LYS A 29 -8.40 -6.85 -6.88
CA LYS A 29 -7.00 -7.03 -7.31
C LYS A 29 -6.23 -5.73 -7.12
N LYS A 30 -5.35 -5.69 -6.12
CA LYS A 30 -4.47 -4.56 -5.80
C LYS A 30 -3.03 -4.81 -6.26
N LEU A 31 -2.14 -3.85 -6.00
CA LEU A 31 -0.70 -4.04 -6.21
C LEU A 31 -0.19 -5.21 -5.35
N PRO A 32 0.72 -6.05 -5.88
CA PRO A 32 1.32 -7.13 -5.11
C PRO A 32 2.14 -6.56 -3.97
N ILE A 33 2.14 -7.19 -2.80
CA ILE A 33 2.91 -6.70 -1.65
C ILE A 33 4.41 -6.88 -1.96
N PRO A 34 5.26 -5.87 -1.74
CA PRO A 34 6.71 -6.02 -1.89
C PRO A 34 7.23 -7.12 -0.95
N THR A 35 8.03 -8.05 -1.48
CA THR A 35 8.57 -9.21 -0.73
C THR A 35 9.57 -8.84 0.37
N THR A 36 10.00 -7.59 0.36
CA THR A 36 11.00 -7.01 1.27
C THR A 36 10.41 -6.53 2.58
N ILE A 37 9.07 -6.60 2.68
CA ILE A 37 8.30 -6.22 3.85
C ILE A 37 7.98 -7.51 4.60
N SER A 38 8.62 -7.70 5.74
CA SER A 38 8.32 -8.80 6.67
C SER A 38 7.11 -8.53 7.56
N GLU A 39 6.53 -7.33 7.50
CA GLU A 39 5.67 -6.82 8.56
C GLU A 39 4.22 -6.61 8.14
N ASP A 40 3.34 -7.22 8.93
CA ASP A 40 1.89 -7.04 8.94
C ASP A 40 1.48 -5.56 8.95
N PHE A 41 2.28 -4.69 9.56
CA PHE A 41 2.06 -3.25 9.65
C PHE A 41 1.94 -2.58 8.26
N TRP A 42 2.99 -2.71 7.43
CA TRP A 42 3.03 -2.08 6.11
C TRP A 42 1.99 -2.67 5.16
N PHE A 43 1.74 -3.98 5.26
CA PHE A 43 0.67 -4.63 4.51
C PHE A 43 -0.69 -3.99 4.78
N ARG A 44 -1.05 -3.81 6.06
CA ARG A 44 -2.31 -3.19 6.48
C ARG A 44 -2.41 -1.74 6.00
N ILE A 45 -1.32 -0.98 6.09
CA ILE A 45 -1.28 0.40 5.58
C ILE A 45 -1.54 0.44 4.08
N PHE A 46 -0.89 -0.41 3.28
CA PHE A 46 -1.13 -0.43 1.83
C PHE A 46 -2.57 -0.76 1.47
N LEU A 47 -3.13 -1.81 2.08
CA LEU A 47 -4.50 -2.21 1.81
C LEU A 47 -5.50 -1.10 2.14
N GLN A 48 -5.37 -0.46 3.31
CA GLN A 48 -6.27 0.62 3.73
C GLN A 48 -6.14 1.86 2.84
N CYS A 49 -4.92 2.22 2.43
CA CYS A 49 -4.71 3.32 1.48
C CYS A 49 -5.30 3.04 0.09
N PHE A 50 -5.43 1.76 -0.29
CA PHE A 50 -5.96 1.31 -1.58
C PHE A 50 -7.45 0.93 -1.53
N ASP A 51 -8.14 1.28 -0.45
CA ASP A 51 -9.57 1.06 -0.31
C ASP A 51 -10.34 1.82 -1.41
N LEU A 52 -11.36 1.17 -1.98
CA LEU A 52 -12.22 1.76 -3.00
C LEU A 52 -13.04 2.92 -2.42
N HIS A 53 -13.48 2.79 -1.16
CA HIS A 53 -14.25 3.79 -0.46
C HIS A 53 -13.30 4.87 0.11
N PRO A 54 -13.36 6.11 -0.39
CA PRO A 54 -12.43 7.15 0.05
C PRO A 54 -12.49 7.44 1.55
N THR A 55 -13.65 7.26 2.17
CA THR A 55 -13.88 7.46 3.60
C THR A 55 -13.33 6.35 4.49
N ALA A 56 -13.00 5.19 3.92
CA ALA A 56 -12.35 4.09 4.64
C ALA A 56 -10.82 4.23 4.66
N ARG A 57 -10.27 5.16 3.85
CA ARG A 57 -8.83 5.43 3.78
C ARG A 57 -8.39 6.22 5.02
N PRO A 58 -7.21 5.94 5.58
CA PRO A 58 -6.67 6.73 6.68
C PRO A 58 -6.38 8.15 6.23
N SER A 59 -6.49 9.11 7.16
CA SER A 59 -6.01 10.47 6.90
C SER A 59 -4.48 10.51 6.89
N PHE A 60 -3.90 11.61 6.38
CA PHE A 60 -2.46 11.81 6.46
C PHE A 60 -1.97 11.94 7.91
N GLU A 61 -2.79 12.50 8.81
CA GLU A 61 -2.48 12.58 10.24
C GLU A 61 -2.41 11.18 10.85
N ASP A 62 -3.41 10.32 10.58
CA ASP A 62 -3.41 8.94 11.06
C ASP A 62 -2.19 8.16 10.56
N LEU A 63 -1.83 8.34 9.28
CA LEU A 63 -0.65 7.72 8.70
C LEU A 63 0.62 8.22 9.40
N TYR A 64 0.74 9.51 9.65
CA TYR A 64 1.90 10.09 10.32
C TYR A 64 2.08 9.52 11.73
N GLN A 65 1.02 9.48 12.54
CA GLN A 65 1.08 8.93 13.90
C GLN A 65 1.48 7.45 13.90
N ARG A 66 0.92 6.64 12.99
CA ARG A 66 1.29 5.22 12.86
C ARG A 66 2.75 5.04 12.44
N LEU A 67 3.24 5.88 11.54
CA LEU A 67 4.63 5.85 11.08
C LEU A 67 5.61 6.27 12.19
N LEU A 68 5.22 7.21 13.05
CA LEU A 68 6.02 7.58 14.23
C LEU A 68 6.14 6.40 15.19
N VAL A 69 5.02 5.75 15.52
CA VAL A 69 5.01 4.58 16.41
C VAL A 69 5.90 3.46 15.85
N PHE A 70 5.77 3.16 14.56
CA PHE A 70 6.63 2.18 13.89
C PHE A 70 8.11 2.57 13.89
N HIS A 71 8.42 3.85 13.75
CA HIS A 71 9.80 4.34 13.80
C HIS A 71 10.41 4.21 15.21
N GLU A 72 9.60 4.38 16.25
CA GLU A 72 10.03 4.22 17.65
C GLU A 72 10.18 2.75 18.06
N ASP A 73 9.32 1.87 17.53
CA ASP A 73 9.34 0.43 17.80
C ASP A 73 9.02 -0.37 16.51
N PRO A 74 10.05 -0.74 15.73
CA PRO A 74 9.87 -1.42 14.44
C PRO A 74 9.54 -2.91 14.56
N ASP A 75 9.66 -3.53 15.74
CA ASP A 75 9.43 -4.97 15.96
C ASP A 75 7.97 -5.31 16.33
N MET A 76 7.05 -4.33 16.24
CA MET A 76 5.66 -4.42 16.68
C MET A 76 4.72 -5.21 15.75
#